data_AF-A0A4Q6AP07-F1
#
_entry.id   AF-A0A4Q6AP07-F1
#
_cell.length_a   1.000
_cell.length_b   1.000
_cell.length_c   1.000
_cell.angle_alpha   90.00
_cell.angle_beta   90.00
_cell.angle_gamma   90.00
#
_symmetry.space_group_name_H-M   'P 1'
#
loop_
_entity.id
_entity.type
_entity.pdbx_description
1 polymer ?
#
loop_
_entity_poly.entity_id
_entity_poly.type
_entity_poly.pdbx_seq_one_letter_code
_entity_poly.pdbx_strand_id
1 'polypeptide(L)'
;YNIWPNEVIAEIRRRGIPTIAGNYDYGIGRSSDDCGCAYKTDEEKSMGQVSISFTNNKVGDEERRYLRSLPAHIRVDYELNSDPLSLLLVHGSPRRINEYLFEDRDETSMLRIMEGAAADILCFGHTHRPFHRVLQGGTAAAPRYRHAINIGSVGKPKDGDPRGCYAMLTIDESWSNSIDKSLQVEFIRFSYDVEAAARAVEESVLPDQYAAMLRHGK
;
A
#
# COMPACT_ATOMS: atom_id res chain seq x y z
N TYR A 1 7.25 12.72 -1.60
CA TYR A 1 8.30 12.19 -2.50
C TYR A 1 8.10 12.60 -3.96
N ASN A 2 6.95 13.16 -4.35
CA ASN A 2 6.72 13.63 -5.71
C ASN A 2 5.96 14.96 -5.68
N ILE A 3 5.90 15.67 -6.80
CA ILE A 3 5.43 17.07 -6.86
C ILE A 3 3.96 17.23 -7.25
N TRP A 4 3.22 16.17 -7.54
CA TRP A 4 1.86 16.24 -8.11
C TRP A 4 0.73 15.72 -7.18
N PRO A 5 0.61 16.17 -5.92
CA PRO A 5 -0.39 15.62 -5.00
C PRO A 5 -1.82 15.93 -5.43
N ASN A 6 -2.12 17.15 -5.91
CA ASN A 6 -3.48 17.53 -6.28
C ASN A 6 -3.92 16.82 -7.57
N GLU A 7 -3.01 16.69 -8.53
CA GLU A 7 -3.26 16.04 -9.81
C GLU A 7 -3.54 14.54 -9.60
N VAL A 8 -2.80 13.88 -8.70
CA VAL A 8 -3.08 12.48 -8.31
C VAL A 8 -4.44 12.37 -7.63
N ILE A 9 -4.74 13.24 -6.65
CA ILE A 9 -6.03 13.23 -5.95
C ILE A 9 -7.19 13.46 -6.94
N ALA A 10 -7.06 14.44 -7.82
CA ALA A 10 -8.04 14.76 -8.84
C ALA A 10 -8.26 13.59 -9.80
N GLU A 11 -7.20 12.93 -10.26
CA GLU A 11 -7.32 11.81 -11.20
C GLU A 11 -7.98 10.58 -10.56
N ILE A 12 -7.63 10.26 -9.31
CA ILE A 12 -8.29 9.19 -8.54
C ILE A 12 -9.79 9.47 -8.38
N ARG A 13 -10.15 10.70 -8.01
CA ARG A 13 -11.55 11.13 -7.85
C ARG A 13 -12.30 11.08 -9.17
N ARG A 14 -11.70 11.60 -10.24
CA ARG A 14 -12.29 11.66 -11.59
C ARG A 14 -12.60 10.27 -12.14
N ARG A 15 -11.74 9.27 -11.86
CA ARG A 15 -11.94 7.88 -12.27
C ARG A 15 -12.84 7.07 -11.34
N GLY A 16 -13.22 7.62 -10.19
CA GLY A 16 -14.04 6.91 -9.19
C GLY A 16 -13.33 5.69 -8.61
N ILE A 17 -12.00 5.72 -8.49
CA ILE A 17 -11.23 4.58 -7.96
C ILE A 17 -11.48 4.46 -6.45
N PRO A 18 -12.02 3.32 -5.96
CA PRO A 18 -12.16 3.09 -4.53
C PRO A 18 -10.79 3.22 -3.84
N THR A 19 -10.72 4.08 -2.82
CA THR A 19 -9.46 4.48 -2.21
C THR A 19 -9.57 4.40 -0.70
N ILE A 20 -8.52 3.91 -0.05
CA ILE A 20 -8.35 3.95 1.41
C ILE A 20 -7.27 4.96 1.79
N ALA A 21 -7.32 5.47 3.02
CA ALA A 21 -6.28 6.38 3.51
C ALA A 21 -4.96 5.63 3.77
N GLY A 22 -3.85 6.17 3.27
CA GLY A 22 -2.51 5.89 3.77
C GLY A 22 -2.14 6.77 4.96
N ASN A 23 -1.00 6.49 5.60
CA ASN A 23 -0.55 7.25 6.76
C ASN A 23 -0.23 8.73 6.39
N TYR A 24 0.31 8.96 5.20
CA TYR A 24 0.50 10.31 4.67
C TYR A 24 -0.83 11.01 4.36
N ASP A 25 -1.78 10.34 3.72
CA ASP A 25 -3.12 10.90 3.44
C ASP A 25 -3.83 11.32 4.73
N TYR A 26 -3.74 10.46 5.76
CA TYR A 26 -4.30 10.72 7.08
C TYR A 26 -3.72 11.97 7.73
N GLY A 27 -2.39 12.14 7.65
CA GLY A 27 -1.67 13.29 8.18
C GLY A 27 -1.98 14.59 7.42
N ILE A 28 -1.81 14.57 6.10
CA ILE A 28 -2.08 15.74 5.23
C ILE A 28 -3.55 16.16 5.33
N GLY A 29 -4.49 15.22 5.32
CA GLY A 29 -5.92 15.51 5.51
C GLY A 29 -6.22 16.32 6.78
N ARG A 30 -5.41 16.16 7.83
CA ARG A 30 -5.58 16.84 9.13
C ARG A 30 -4.65 18.03 9.34
N SER A 31 -3.89 18.42 8.30
CA SER A 31 -2.85 19.45 8.43
C SER A 31 -1.82 19.11 9.52
N SER A 32 -1.58 17.80 9.71
CA SER A 32 -0.55 17.30 10.62
C SER A 32 0.79 17.29 9.89
N ASP A 33 1.85 17.67 10.60
CA ASP A 33 3.23 17.47 10.16
C ASP A 33 3.78 16.09 10.58
N ASP A 34 3.00 15.33 11.37
CA ASP A 34 3.32 13.97 11.77
C ASP A 34 2.53 12.95 10.94
N CYS A 35 3.25 12.11 10.19
CA CYS A 35 2.73 10.97 9.42
C CYS A 35 2.85 9.63 10.16
N GLY A 36 3.37 9.62 11.40
CA GLY A 36 3.68 8.41 12.15
C GLY A 36 4.76 7.54 11.50
N CYS A 37 5.61 8.12 10.65
CA CYS A 37 6.62 7.38 9.91
C CYS A 37 7.82 7.03 10.80
N ALA A 38 8.28 5.77 10.74
CA ALA A 38 9.48 5.34 11.46
C ALA A 38 10.72 5.66 10.61
N TYR A 39 11.30 6.86 10.80
CA TYR A 39 12.57 7.24 10.18
C TYR A 39 13.74 6.55 10.90
N LYS A 40 14.71 6.02 10.15
CA LYS A 40 15.89 5.35 10.71
C LYS A 40 17.03 6.32 10.99
N THR A 41 17.11 7.41 10.24
CA THR A 41 18.15 8.43 10.39
C THR A 41 17.57 9.85 10.46
N ASP A 42 18.35 10.78 10.98
CA ASP A 42 17.96 12.19 11.05
C ASP A 42 17.83 12.82 9.65
N GLU A 43 18.63 12.36 8.69
CA GLU A 43 18.52 12.76 7.29
C GLU A 43 17.18 12.33 6.68
N GLU A 44 16.76 11.07 6.89
CA GLU A 44 15.46 10.60 6.39
C GLU A 44 14.30 11.39 7.02
N LYS A 45 14.42 11.73 8.30
CA LYS A 45 13.44 12.54 9.02
C LYS A 45 13.37 13.95 8.46
N SER A 46 14.52 14.60 8.23
CA SER A 46 14.62 15.93 7.64
C SER A 46 14.01 15.98 6.23
N MET A 47 14.35 15.01 5.39
CA MET A 47 13.75 14.89 4.06
C MET A 47 12.23 14.70 4.13
N GLY A 48 11.77 13.87 5.06
CA GLY A 48 10.35 13.64 5.31
C GLY A 48 9.61 14.92 5.70
N GLN A 49 10.19 15.74 6.58
CA GLN A 49 9.63 17.03 6.98
C GLN A 49 9.48 17.98 5.79
N VAL A 50 10.49 18.08 4.92
CA VAL A 50 10.41 18.90 3.70
C VAL A 50 9.28 18.39 2.79
N SER A 51 9.18 17.07 2.58
CA SER A 51 8.12 16.49 1.75
C SER A 51 6.72 16.74 2.31
N ILE A 52 6.54 16.61 3.63
CA ILE A 52 5.24 16.82 4.29
C ILE A 52 4.87 18.30 4.22
N SER A 53 5.78 19.20 4.56
CA SER A 53 5.57 20.65 4.50
C SER A 53 5.22 21.10 3.07
N PHE A 54 5.97 20.65 2.06
CA PHE A 54 5.66 20.92 0.65
C PHE A 54 4.25 20.45 0.29
N THR A 55 3.88 19.23 0.67
CA THR A 55 2.56 18.66 0.37
C THR A 55 1.46 19.42 1.11
N ASN A 56 1.67 19.76 2.39
CA ASN A 56 0.73 20.55 3.18
C ASN A 56 0.47 21.94 2.58
N ASN A 57 1.49 22.57 1.98
CA ASN A 57 1.35 23.87 1.32
C ASN A 57 0.69 23.76 -0.07
N LYS A 58 0.92 22.66 -0.79
CA LYS A 58 0.38 22.46 -2.15
C LYS A 58 -1.06 21.94 -2.15
N VAL A 59 -1.43 21.11 -1.18
CA VAL A 59 -2.75 20.48 -1.13
C VAL A 59 -3.84 21.47 -0.72
N GLY A 60 -4.80 21.69 -1.62
CA GLY A 60 -5.93 22.59 -1.44
C GLY A 60 -6.98 22.07 -0.46
N ASP A 61 -7.92 22.93 -0.08
CA ASP A 61 -8.93 22.60 0.93
C ASP A 61 -9.91 21.51 0.49
N GLU A 62 -10.23 21.44 -0.80
CA GLU A 62 -11.12 20.41 -1.34
C GLU A 62 -10.47 19.03 -1.37
N GLU A 63 -9.22 18.97 -1.82
CA GLU A 63 -8.39 17.77 -1.78
C GLU A 63 -8.20 17.30 -0.35
N ARG A 64 -7.91 18.23 0.57
CA ARG A 64 -7.75 17.91 1.99
C ARG A 64 -9.05 17.36 2.60
N ARG A 65 -10.21 17.93 2.24
CA ARG A 65 -11.52 17.40 2.65
C ARG A 65 -11.74 15.98 2.12
N TYR A 66 -11.37 15.73 0.86
CA TYR A 66 -11.42 14.40 0.29
C TYR A 66 -10.53 13.41 1.06
N LEU A 67 -9.25 13.75 1.32
CA LEU A 67 -8.34 12.88 2.08
C LEU A 67 -8.87 12.54 3.48
N ARG A 68 -9.54 13.48 4.17
CA ARG A 68 -10.19 13.21 5.47
C ARG A 68 -11.35 12.24 5.39
N SER A 69 -12.01 12.14 4.24
CA SER A 69 -13.17 11.27 4.04
C SER A 69 -12.81 9.84 3.64
N LEU A 70 -11.52 9.59 3.32
CA LEU A 70 -11.07 8.26 2.90
C LEU A 70 -11.27 7.24 4.03
N PRO A 71 -11.86 6.07 3.73
CA PRO A 71 -11.99 4.98 4.70
C PRO A 71 -10.63 4.42 5.11
N ALA A 72 -10.56 3.86 6.32
CA ALA A 72 -9.34 3.21 6.81
C ALA A 72 -9.06 1.86 6.11
N HIS A 73 -10.11 1.19 5.62
CA HIS A 73 -10.03 -0.09 4.94
C HIS A 73 -11.24 -0.29 4.01
N ILE A 74 -11.11 -1.21 3.05
CA ILE A 74 -12.22 -1.73 2.25
C ILE A 74 -12.26 -3.23 2.46
N ARG A 75 -13.45 -3.78 2.77
CA ARG A 75 -13.71 -5.21 2.82
C ARG A 75 -14.60 -5.60 1.65
N VAL A 76 -14.26 -6.71 1.00
CA VAL A 76 -15.08 -7.31 -0.06
C VAL A 76 -15.27 -8.77 0.31
N ASP A 77 -16.51 -9.14 0.56
CA ASP A 77 -16.89 -10.50 0.93
C ASP A 77 -17.58 -11.16 -0.27
N TYR A 78 -17.17 -12.38 -0.60
CA TYR A 78 -17.75 -13.18 -1.67
C TYR A 78 -18.35 -14.46 -1.13
N GLU A 79 -19.49 -14.84 -1.70
CA GLU A 79 -20.15 -16.14 -1.56
C GLU A 79 -20.00 -16.89 -2.88
N LEU A 80 -18.79 -17.39 -3.18
CA LEU A 80 -18.47 -17.99 -4.48
C LEU A 80 -19.02 -19.43 -4.57
N ASN A 81 -18.64 -20.26 -3.59
CA ASN A 81 -19.01 -21.67 -3.49
C ASN A 81 -19.25 -22.01 -2.01
N SER A 82 -19.02 -23.26 -1.59
CA SER A 82 -19.15 -23.67 -0.18
C SER A 82 -18.22 -22.94 0.78
N ASP A 83 -17.17 -22.27 0.28
CA ASP A 83 -16.21 -21.51 1.08
C ASP A 83 -16.41 -19.99 0.89
N PRO A 84 -16.78 -19.25 1.95
CA PRO A 84 -16.80 -17.79 1.89
C PRO A 84 -15.37 -17.26 1.73
N LEU A 85 -15.27 -16.09 1.07
CA LEU A 85 -14.01 -15.38 0.88
C LEU A 85 -14.12 -13.96 1.43
N SER A 86 -13.32 -13.61 2.43
CA SER A 86 -13.16 -12.22 2.88
C SER A 86 -11.84 -11.64 2.39
N LEU A 87 -11.91 -10.67 1.47
CA LEU A 87 -10.80 -9.82 1.04
C LEU A 87 -10.77 -8.52 1.85
N LEU A 88 -9.60 -8.19 2.42
CA LEU A 88 -9.40 -6.95 3.18
C LEU A 88 -8.26 -6.13 2.59
N LEU A 89 -8.54 -4.87 2.27
CA LEU A 89 -7.58 -3.87 1.77
C LEU A 89 -7.24 -2.89 2.89
N VAL A 90 -5.96 -2.77 3.25
CA VAL A 90 -5.44 -1.83 4.28
C VAL A 90 -4.16 -1.15 3.80
N HIS A 91 -3.76 -0.03 4.43
CA HIS A 91 -2.47 0.58 4.10
C HIS A 91 -1.28 -0.18 4.73
N GLY A 92 -1.22 -0.22 6.06
CA GLY A 92 -0.19 -0.93 6.83
C GLY A 92 -0.69 -2.29 7.32
N SER A 93 -1.45 -2.30 8.42
CA SER A 93 -2.14 -3.49 8.91
C SER A 93 -3.58 -3.17 9.33
N PRO A 94 -4.45 -4.19 9.53
CA PRO A 94 -5.79 -4.00 10.10
C PRO A 94 -5.78 -3.39 11.51
N ARG A 95 -4.65 -3.43 12.21
CA ARG A 95 -4.51 -2.93 13.58
C ARG A 95 -4.08 -1.47 13.62
N ARG A 96 -3.24 -1.06 12.67
CA ARG A 96 -2.68 0.29 12.62
C ARG A 96 -2.22 0.65 11.21
N ILE A 97 -2.55 1.88 10.80
CA ILE A 97 -2.27 2.38 9.45
C ILE A 97 -0.77 2.41 9.10
N ASN A 98 0.12 2.66 10.07
CA ASN A 98 1.58 2.74 9.90
C ASN A 98 2.32 1.51 10.46
N GLU A 99 1.63 0.39 10.65
CA GLU A 99 2.32 -0.86 10.97
C GLU A 99 3.00 -1.43 9.72
N TYR A 100 4.30 -1.72 9.83
CA TYR A 100 5.06 -2.38 8.79
C TYR A 100 4.85 -3.90 8.82
N LEU A 101 4.39 -4.45 7.70
CA LEU A 101 4.30 -5.87 7.45
C LEU A 101 5.35 -6.26 6.39
N PHE A 102 6.51 -6.73 6.84
CA PHE A 102 7.61 -7.18 5.96
C PHE A 102 7.45 -8.66 5.57
N GLU A 103 8.12 -9.05 4.48
CA GLU A 103 8.10 -10.41 3.96
C GLU A 103 8.63 -11.44 4.96
N ASP A 104 9.68 -11.08 5.69
CA ASP A 104 10.37 -11.90 6.70
C ASP A 104 9.68 -11.92 8.08
N ARG A 105 8.52 -11.27 8.21
CA ARG A 105 7.73 -11.32 9.44
C ARG A 105 7.39 -12.77 9.80
N ASP A 106 7.48 -13.11 11.08
CA ASP A 106 7.09 -14.42 11.60
C ASP A 106 5.68 -14.84 11.11
N GLU A 107 5.57 -16.10 10.67
CA GLU A 107 4.34 -16.65 10.08
C GLU A 107 3.18 -16.63 11.06
N THR A 108 3.43 -17.06 12.30
CA THR A 108 2.42 -17.12 13.37
C THR A 108 1.88 -15.72 13.68
N SER A 109 2.77 -14.73 13.71
CA SER A 109 2.43 -13.32 13.89
C SER A 109 1.56 -12.79 12.76
N MET A 110 1.93 -13.06 11.50
CA MET A 110 1.15 -12.64 10.33
C MET A 110 -0.22 -13.32 10.29
N LEU A 111 -0.26 -14.63 10.55
CA LEU A 111 -1.49 -15.41 10.59
C LEU A 111 -2.46 -14.87 11.65
N ARG A 112 -1.97 -14.59 12.86
CA ARG A 112 -2.79 -14.00 13.94
C ARG A 112 -3.40 -12.64 13.56
N ILE A 113 -2.67 -11.82 12.79
CA ILE A 113 -3.19 -10.54 12.29
C ILE A 113 -4.37 -10.80 11.33
N MET A 114 -4.21 -11.74 10.41
CA MET A 114 -5.25 -12.08 9.43
C MET A 114 -6.48 -12.74 10.07
N GLU A 115 -6.27 -13.66 11.02
CA GLU A 115 -7.34 -14.30 11.78
C GLU A 115 -8.11 -13.29 12.63
N GLY A 116 -7.42 -12.39 13.33
CA GLY A 116 -8.06 -11.33 14.11
C GLY A 116 -8.85 -10.34 13.25
N ALA A 117 -8.48 -10.20 11.98
CA ALA A 117 -9.22 -9.42 11.00
C ALA A 117 -10.29 -10.23 10.24
N ALA A 118 -10.39 -11.54 10.48
CA ALA A 118 -11.22 -12.47 9.71
C ALA A 118 -11.03 -12.31 8.18
N ALA A 119 -9.78 -12.16 7.73
CA ALA A 119 -9.44 -11.96 6.32
C ALA A 119 -8.76 -13.21 5.74
N ASP A 120 -9.31 -13.76 4.67
CA ASP A 120 -8.70 -14.85 3.90
C ASP A 120 -7.64 -14.32 2.94
N ILE A 121 -7.87 -13.13 2.38
CA ILE A 121 -6.90 -12.38 1.61
C ILE A 121 -6.69 -11.02 2.28
N LEU A 122 -5.45 -10.70 2.63
CA LEU A 122 -5.06 -9.40 3.16
C LEU A 122 -4.14 -8.72 2.16
N CYS A 123 -4.64 -7.69 1.48
CA CYS A 123 -3.83 -6.82 0.64
C CYS A 123 -3.42 -5.58 1.42
N PHE A 124 -2.12 -5.29 1.40
CA PHE A 124 -1.53 -4.15 2.08
C PHE A 124 -0.42 -3.51 1.26
N GLY A 125 -0.01 -2.30 1.65
CA GLY A 125 1.08 -1.56 1.01
C GLY A 125 2.14 -1.19 2.01
N HIS A 126 2.37 0.13 2.16
CA HIS A 126 3.24 0.77 3.15
C HIS A 126 4.75 0.50 3.03
N THR A 127 5.19 -0.74 2.82
CA THR A 127 6.61 -1.10 2.68
C THR A 127 7.16 -0.85 1.27
N HIS A 128 6.27 -0.79 0.27
CA HIS A 128 6.56 -0.59 -1.16
C HIS A 128 7.38 -1.72 -1.80
N ARG A 129 7.34 -2.92 -1.21
CA ARG A 129 8.04 -4.12 -1.71
C ARG A 129 7.00 -5.22 -1.95
N PRO A 130 6.71 -5.58 -3.20
CA PRO A 130 5.69 -6.57 -3.50
C PRO A 130 6.14 -7.95 -3.04
N PHE A 131 5.23 -8.68 -2.41
CA PHE A 131 5.40 -10.10 -2.08
C PHE A 131 4.04 -10.74 -1.87
N HIS A 132 3.97 -12.05 -2.07
CA HIS A 132 2.79 -12.86 -1.75
C HIS A 132 3.22 -14.05 -0.90
N ARG A 133 2.63 -14.16 0.29
CA ARG A 133 2.81 -15.30 1.19
C ARG A 133 1.51 -16.03 1.38
N VAL A 134 1.56 -17.35 1.25
CA VAL A 134 0.46 -18.26 1.61
C VAL A 134 0.76 -18.83 2.98
N LEU A 135 -0.11 -18.57 3.95
CA LEU A 135 0.06 -18.97 5.34
C LEU A 135 -0.95 -20.06 5.68
N GLN A 136 -0.46 -21.18 6.20
CA GLN A 136 -1.30 -22.27 6.67
C GLN A 136 -1.66 -22.08 8.14
N GLY A 137 -2.95 -21.88 8.41
CA GLY A 137 -3.57 -22.01 9.71
C GLY A 137 -4.43 -23.27 9.82
N GLY A 138 -5.25 -23.32 10.87
CA GLY A 138 -6.13 -24.46 11.14
C GLY A 138 -5.36 -25.66 11.72
N THR A 139 -5.93 -26.86 11.54
CA THR A 139 -5.34 -28.12 12.03
C THR A 139 -4.82 -28.95 10.87
N ALA A 140 -3.99 -29.96 11.15
CA ALA A 140 -3.52 -30.88 10.10
C ALA A 140 -4.66 -31.60 9.36
N ALA A 141 -5.80 -31.83 10.02
CA ALA A 141 -6.97 -32.47 9.41
C ALA A 141 -7.91 -31.50 8.68
N ALA A 142 -7.77 -30.19 8.94
CA ALA A 142 -8.58 -29.13 8.35
C ALA A 142 -7.69 -27.89 8.19
N PRO A 143 -6.79 -27.89 7.18
CA PRO A 143 -5.91 -26.76 6.93
C PRO A 143 -6.74 -25.57 6.43
N ARG A 144 -6.32 -24.36 6.80
CA ARG A 144 -6.89 -23.13 6.27
C ARG A 144 -5.79 -22.20 5.79
N TYR A 145 -5.72 -21.98 4.49
CA TYR A 145 -4.76 -21.12 3.82
C TYR A 145 -5.27 -19.68 3.77
N ARG A 146 -4.36 -18.75 4.00
CA ARG A 146 -4.59 -17.31 3.92
C ARG A 146 -3.51 -16.64 3.08
N HIS A 147 -3.87 -15.61 2.32
CA HIS A 147 -2.98 -14.93 1.39
C HIS A 147 -2.64 -13.53 1.90
N ALA A 148 -1.40 -13.32 2.35
CA ALA A 148 -0.85 -12.02 2.70
C ALA A 148 -0.14 -11.44 1.47
N ILE A 149 -0.63 -10.31 0.96
CA ILE A 149 -0.16 -9.72 -0.30
C ILE A 149 0.26 -8.27 -0.08
N ASN A 150 1.56 -7.99 -0.15
CA ASN A 150 2.01 -6.62 -0.33
C ASN A 150 1.91 -6.25 -1.82
N ILE A 151 1.10 -5.26 -2.15
CA ILE A 151 0.77 -4.93 -3.55
C ILE A 151 1.86 -4.13 -4.28
N GLY A 152 2.99 -3.85 -3.61
CA GLY A 152 4.09 -3.08 -4.16
C GLY A 152 3.84 -1.58 -4.10
N SER A 153 4.31 -0.84 -5.10
CA SER A 153 4.18 0.62 -5.17
C SER A 153 4.15 1.11 -6.61
N VAL A 154 3.13 1.91 -6.92
CA VAL A 154 2.95 2.56 -8.22
C VAL A 154 3.96 3.71 -8.39
N GLY A 155 4.11 4.55 -7.36
CA GLY A 155 4.84 5.82 -7.47
C GLY A 155 6.21 5.87 -6.79
N LYS A 156 6.52 4.93 -5.90
CA LYS A 156 7.83 4.84 -5.23
C LYS A 156 8.20 3.40 -4.88
N PRO A 157 8.57 2.55 -5.86
CA PRO A 157 9.10 1.21 -5.57
C PRO A 157 10.32 1.25 -4.65
N LYS A 158 10.54 0.20 -3.85
CA LYS A 158 11.67 0.11 -2.90
C LYS A 158 12.47 -1.20 -3.00
N ASP A 159 12.34 -1.89 -4.12
CA ASP A 159 12.85 -3.23 -4.37
C ASP A 159 13.89 -3.29 -5.49
N GLY A 160 14.40 -2.14 -5.94
CA GLY A 160 15.44 -2.04 -6.94
C GLY A 160 14.95 -2.01 -8.39
N ASP A 161 13.64 -2.13 -8.64
CA ASP A 161 13.04 -1.95 -9.96
C ASP A 161 12.29 -0.61 -10.02
N PRO A 162 12.75 0.36 -10.86
CA PRO A 162 12.13 1.68 -10.92
C PRO A 162 10.74 1.69 -11.57
N ARG A 163 10.31 0.60 -12.21
CA ARG A 163 8.97 0.47 -12.80
C ARG A 163 7.91 0.45 -11.72
N GLY A 164 6.79 1.12 -12.00
CA GLY A 164 5.62 1.06 -11.11
C GLY A 164 5.09 -0.37 -11.01
N CYS A 165 4.56 -0.71 -9.83
CA CYS A 165 4.07 -2.04 -9.52
C CYS A 165 2.67 -2.00 -8.91
N TYR A 166 1.81 -2.91 -9.35
CA TYR A 166 0.55 -3.24 -8.72
C TYR A 166 0.30 -4.77 -8.76
N ALA A 167 -0.66 -5.25 -7.97
CA ALA A 167 -1.07 -6.64 -7.97
C ALA A 167 -2.39 -6.83 -8.74
N MET A 168 -2.46 -7.86 -9.57
CA MET A 168 -3.69 -8.39 -10.17
C MET A 168 -4.08 -9.67 -9.42
N LEU A 169 -5.33 -9.74 -8.95
CA LEU A 169 -5.87 -10.92 -8.28
C LEU A 169 -6.97 -11.51 -9.16
N THR A 170 -6.86 -12.79 -9.49
CA THR A 170 -7.94 -13.54 -10.15
C THR A 170 -8.64 -14.41 -9.12
N ILE A 171 -9.91 -14.11 -8.90
CA ILE A 171 -10.81 -14.81 -7.97
C ILE A 171 -11.96 -15.40 -8.80
N ASP A 172 -12.18 -16.70 -8.68
CA ASP A 172 -13.25 -17.42 -9.38
C ASP A 172 -13.87 -18.53 -8.50
N GLU A 173 -14.79 -19.31 -9.07
CA GLU A 173 -15.51 -20.39 -8.39
C GLU A 173 -14.61 -21.53 -7.85
N SER A 174 -13.33 -21.58 -8.25
CA SER A 174 -12.35 -22.54 -7.74
C SER A 174 -11.73 -22.13 -6.39
N TRP A 175 -12.04 -20.94 -5.89
CA TRP A 175 -11.59 -20.49 -4.57
C TRP A 175 -11.90 -21.51 -3.48
N SER A 176 -10.91 -21.84 -2.66
CA SER A 176 -11.10 -22.58 -1.43
C SER A 176 -10.00 -22.23 -0.46
N ASN A 177 -10.36 -21.88 0.76
CA ASN A 177 -9.38 -21.65 1.82
C ASN A 177 -8.77 -22.97 2.33
N SER A 178 -9.18 -24.13 1.83
CA SER A 178 -8.55 -25.43 2.14
C SER A 178 -7.45 -25.83 1.16
N ILE A 179 -7.22 -25.03 0.11
CA ILE A 179 -6.22 -25.26 -0.95
C ILE A 179 -5.24 -24.08 -0.98
N ASP A 180 -3.94 -24.35 -1.00
CA ASP A 180 -2.88 -23.35 -0.94
C ASP A 180 -2.77 -22.47 -2.21
N LYS A 181 -3.18 -22.99 -3.37
CA LYS A 181 -3.09 -22.35 -4.69
C LYS A 181 -4.45 -21.97 -5.28
N SER A 182 -5.43 -21.69 -4.44
CA SER A 182 -6.78 -21.30 -4.88
C SER A 182 -6.92 -19.83 -5.29
N LEU A 183 -5.87 -19.01 -5.12
CA LEU A 183 -5.81 -17.62 -5.56
C LEU A 183 -4.63 -17.42 -6.51
N GLN A 184 -4.89 -16.81 -7.67
CA GLN A 184 -3.84 -16.35 -8.57
C GLN A 184 -3.50 -14.89 -8.28
N VAL A 185 -2.20 -14.62 -8.11
CA VAL A 185 -1.67 -13.28 -7.84
C VAL A 185 -0.55 -12.99 -8.82
N GLU A 186 -0.67 -11.90 -9.56
CA GLU A 186 0.36 -11.43 -10.50
C GLU A 186 0.82 -10.03 -10.11
N PHE A 187 2.15 -9.83 -10.00
CA PHE A 187 2.73 -8.51 -9.83
C PHE A 187 3.04 -7.90 -11.19
N ILE A 188 2.21 -6.96 -11.61
CA ILE A 188 2.36 -6.30 -12.90
C ILE A 188 3.33 -5.12 -12.75
N ARG A 189 4.31 -5.07 -13.66
CA ARG A 189 5.25 -3.95 -13.79
C ARG A 189 4.93 -3.15 -15.03
N PHE A 190 4.89 -1.83 -14.89
CA PHE A 190 4.68 -0.93 -16.01
C PHE A 190 5.76 0.16 -16.04
N SER A 191 6.23 0.49 -17.24
CA SER A 191 7.15 1.60 -17.45
C SER A 191 6.39 2.93 -17.42
N TYR A 192 7.10 3.95 -16.97
CA TYR A 192 6.72 5.36 -17.09
C TYR A 192 8.01 6.15 -17.32
N ASP A 193 7.89 7.44 -17.63
CA ASP A 193 9.06 8.31 -17.78
C ASP A 193 9.66 8.65 -16.40
N VAL A 194 10.47 7.74 -15.88
CA VAL A 194 11.16 7.87 -14.59
C VAL A 194 12.04 9.10 -14.56
N GLU A 195 12.70 9.43 -15.66
CA GLU A 195 13.57 10.60 -15.75
C GLU A 195 12.78 11.91 -15.74
N ALA A 196 11.65 11.98 -16.43
CA ALA A 196 10.78 13.15 -16.32
C ALA A 196 10.27 13.35 -14.88
N ALA A 197 9.87 12.27 -14.19
CA ALA A 197 9.46 12.35 -12.79
C ALA A 197 10.60 12.76 -11.85
N ALA A 198 11.81 12.22 -12.07
CA ALA A 198 12.99 12.54 -11.28
C ALA A 198 13.44 14.00 -11.48
N ARG A 199 13.52 14.49 -12.71
CA ARG A 199 13.84 15.90 -12.99
C ARG A 199 12.83 16.86 -12.37
N ALA A 200 11.54 16.52 -12.42
CA ALA A 200 10.51 17.35 -11.81
C ALA A 200 10.68 17.48 -10.28
N VAL A 201 11.24 16.46 -9.63
CA VAL A 201 11.63 16.53 -8.21
C VAL A 201 12.84 17.45 -8.03
N GLU A 202 13.87 17.32 -8.85
CA GLU A 202 15.11 18.14 -8.82
C GLU A 202 14.84 19.63 -9.11
N GLU A 203 13.82 19.93 -9.92
CA GLU A 203 13.37 21.28 -10.23
C GLU A 203 12.46 21.89 -9.14
N SER A 204 12.22 21.16 -8.05
CA SER A 204 11.35 21.56 -6.96
C SER A 204 12.10 21.81 -5.65
N VAL A 205 11.37 22.13 -4.58
CA VAL A 205 11.95 22.26 -3.23
C VAL A 205 12.18 20.92 -2.53
N LEU A 206 11.76 19.81 -3.16
CA LEU A 206 11.96 18.48 -2.59
C LEU A 206 13.44 18.08 -2.69
N PRO A 207 13.97 17.32 -1.71
CA PRO A 207 15.35 16.86 -1.77
C PRO A 207 15.64 15.96 -2.99
N ASP A 208 16.74 16.23 -3.69
CA ASP A 208 17.20 15.47 -4.88
C ASP A 208 17.35 13.97 -4.63
N GLN A 209 17.56 13.56 -3.36
CA GLN A 209 17.60 12.15 -3.00
C GLN A 209 16.30 11.41 -3.37
N TYR A 210 15.14 12.09 -3.40
CA TYR A 210 13.90 11.48 -3.89
C TYR A 210 13.96 11.20 -5.40
N ALA A 211 14.60 12.05 -6.20
CA ALA A 211 14.82 11.79 -7.62
C ALA A 211 15.73 10.57 -7.82
N ALA A 212 16.82 10.47 -7.06
CA ALA A 212 17.70 9.30 -7.07
C ALA A 212 16.96 8.02 -6.64
N MET A 213 16.09 8.11 -5.63
CA MET A 213 15.23 7.00 -5.20
C MET A 213 14.30 6.51 -6.32
N LEU A 214 13.70 7.42 -7.10
CA LEU A 214 12.87 7.05 -8.24
C LEU A 214 13.69 6.32 -9.33
N ARG A 215 14.87 6.83 -9.68
CA ARG A 215 15.75 6.22 -10.69
C ARG A 215 16.23 4.81 -10.29
N HIS A 216 16.41 4.57 -9.00
CA HIS A 216 16.94 3.31 -8.48
C HIS A 216 15.89 2.37 -7.88
N GLY A 217 14.63 2.78 -7.77
CA GLY A 217 13.58 2.03 -7.06
C GLY A 217 13.91 1.77 -5.59
N LYS A 218 14.26 2.82 -4.82
CA LYS A 218 14.69 2.75 -3.41
C LYS A 218 13.87 3.60 -2.42
#